data_AF-A0A915YBD2-F1
#
_entry.id   AF-A0A915YBD2-F1
#
_cell.length_a   1.000
_cell.length_b   1.000
_cell.length_c   1.000
_cell.angle_alpha   90.00
_cell.angle_beta   90.00
_cell.angle_gamma   90.00
#
_symmetry.space_group_name_H-M   'P 1'
#
loop_
_entity.id
_entity.type
_entity.pdbx_description
1 polymer ?
#
loop_
_entity_poly.entity_id
_entity_poly.type
_entity_poly.pdbx_seq_one_letter_code
_entity_poly.pdbx_strand_id
1 'polypeptide(L)'
;MKYVLLFSFYFFFFGGSFAQTKIAKTLDPQKSSKVNIIIPNHSMEHQIWEEGAVQIDIQISVNLPTVALEGWIAAGRYELLGKKVEDDYLISMPNLKIPVSVANKTIEESIVVKITSPQYFAMNDQNILYKDVNEEAIRGRSDTREEIEAIIKKMKEIREPLDVQIKVVSTATNQTIDLATFLLTVRGEALTIDQVVFPSLED
;
A
#
# COMPACT_ATOMS: atom_id res chain seq x y z
N MET A 1 -57.34 -28.20 -25.73
CA MET A 1 -55.92 -27.90 -25.45
C MET A 1 -55.78 -26.39 -25.32
N LYS A 2 -55.49 -25.88 -24.12
CA LYS A 2 -55.27 -24.44 -23.85
C LYS A 2 -53.82 -24.29 -23.41
N TYR A 3 -53.01 -23.57 -24.19
CA TYR A 3 -51.61 -23.30 -23.89
C TYR A 3 -51.50 -22.20 -22.84
N VAL A 4 -50.85 -22.51 -21.72
CA VAL A 4 -50.47 -21.54 -20.67
C VAL A 4 -49.17 -20.87 -21.11
N LEU A 5 -49.23 -19.56 -21.32
CA LEU A 5 -48.09 -18.73 -21.71
C LEU A 5 -47.37 -18.30 -20.42
N LEU A 6 -46.26 -18.98 -20.11
CA LEU A 6 -45.46 -18.75 -18.91
C LEU A 6 -44.43 -17.64 -19.20
N PHE A 7 -44.74 -16.42 -18.78
CA PHE A 7 -43.87 -15.26 -18.93
C PHE A 7 -42.79 -15.32 -17.85
N SER A 8 -41.61 -15.85 -18.18
CA SER A 8 -40.47 -15.92 -17.26
C SER A 8 -39.79 -14.54 -17.20
N PHE A 9 -40.02 -13.82 -16.12
CA PHE A 9 -39.39 -12.53 -15.82
C PHE A 9 -37.96 -12.81 -15.35
N TYR A 10 -36.99 -12.72 -16.27
CA TYR A 10 -35.58 -12.73 -15.93
C TYR A 10 -35.25 -11.45 -15.17
N PHE A 11 -35.18 -11.54 -13.84
CA PHE A 11 -34.51 -10.54 -13.00
C PHE A 11 -33.02 -10.59 -13.33
N PHE A 12 -32.56 -9.68 -14.19
CA PHE A 12 -31.15 -9.37 -14.30
C PHE A 12 -30.72 -8.66 -13.01
N PHE A 13 -30.15 -9.43 -12.08
CA PHE A 13 -29.33 -8.88 -11.01
C PHE A 13 -28.05 -8.30 -11.65
N PHE A 14 -28.04 -7.01 -11.94
CA PHE A 14 -26.80 -6.28 -12.15
C PHE A 14 -26.08 -6.16 -10.80
N GLY A 15 -25.22 -7.12 -10.49
CA GLY A 15 -24.21 -6.95 -9.47
C GLY A 15 -23.24 -5.86 -9.93
N GLY A 16 -23.27 -4.70 -9.29
CA GLY A 16 -22.27 -3.66 -9.52
C GLY A 16 -20.90 -4.22 -9.16
N SER A 17 -20.07 -4.49 -10.18
CA SER A 17 -18.65 -4.75 -9.97
C SER A 17 -18.00 -3.40 -9.67
N PHE A 18 -17.54 -3.22 -8.43
CA PHE A 18 -16.59 -2.15 -8.10
C PHE A 18 -15.23 -2.59 -8.64
N ALA A 19 -14.51 -1.71 -9.34
CA ALA A 19 -13.16 -2.03 -9.76
C ALA A 19 -12.24 -2.20 -8.55
N GLN A 20 -11.50 -3.30 -8.59
CA GLN A 20 -10.47 -3.62 -7.63
C GLN A 20 -9.20 -4.01 -8.40
N THR A 21 -8.11 -3.32 -8.13
CA THR A 21 -6.78 -3.69 -8.66
C THR A 21 -5.89 -4.13 -7.52
N LYS A 22 -5.17 -5.23 -7.72
CA LYS A 22 -4.17 -5.75 -6.77
C LYS A 22 -2.78 -5.63 -7.40
N ILE A 23 -1.88 -4.93 -6.73
CA ILE A 23 -0.47 -4.80 -7.09
C ILE A 23 0.32 -5.54 -6.01
N ALA A 24 1.19 -6.48 -6.38
CA ALA A 24 2.04 -7.19 -5.44
C ALA A 24 3.51 -6.93 -5.76
N LYS A 25 4.31 -6.63 -4.73
CA LYS A 25 5.75 -6.36 -4.84
C LYS A 25 6.46 -6.97 -3.63
N THR A 26 7.50 -7.75 -3.86
CA THR A 26 8.39 -8.23 -2.80
C THR A 26 9.58 -7.28 -2.72
N LEU A 27 9.88 -6.79 -1.53
CA LEU A 27 10.97 -5.87 -1.23
C LEU A 27 12.04 -6.58 -0.39
N ASP A 28 13.31 -6.32 -0.71
CA ASP A 28 14.46 -6.78 0.08
C ASP A 28 14.93 -5.64 1.01
N PRO A 29 14.85 -5.79 2.35
CA PRO A 29 15.31 -4.80 3.31
C PRO A 29 16.82 -4.54 3.29
N GLN A 30 17.61 -5.32 2.53
CA GLN A 30 19.06 -5.15 2.37
C GLN A 30 19.80 -5.14 3.72
N LYS A 31 19.40 -6.04 4.64
CA LYS A 31 19.97 -6.17 5.99
C LYS A 31 19.88 -4.88 6.81
N SER A 32 18.86 -4.07 6.59
CA SER A 32 18.57 -2.89 7.42
C SER A 32 18.11 -3.35 8.80
N SER A 33 18.37 -2.55 9.84
CA SER A 33 17.95 -2.91 11.20
C SER A 33 16.47 -2.59 11.46
N LYS A 34 15.89 -1.72 10.63
CA LYS A 34 14.53 -1.21 10.75
C LYS A 34 13.90 -1.01 9.37
N VAL A 35 12.57 -1.10 9.32
CA VAL A 35 11.74 -0.72 8.17
C VAL A 35 10.85 0.43 8.60
N ASN A 36 10.94 1.56 7.91
CA ASN A 36 10.14 2.76 8.15
C ASN A 36 9.08 2.89 7.05
N ILE A 37 7.81 2.88 7.43
CA ILE A 37 6.68 2.92 6.49
C ILE A 37 6.10 4.33 6.46
N ILE A 38 6.35 5.03 5.36
CA ILE A 38 6.00 6.43 5.15
C ILE A 38 4.90 6.52 4.07
N ILE A 39 3.66 6.44 4.52
CA ILE A 39 2.47 6.60 3.68
C ILE A 39 1.69 7.80 4.23
N PRO A 40 1.17 8.73 3.41
CA PRO A 40 0.34 9.83 3.90
C PRO A 40 -1.07 9.36 4.29
N ASN A 41 -1.68 10.00 5.29
CA ASN A 41 -3.11 9.84 5.63
C ASN A 41 -3.58 8.39 5.83
N HIS A 42 -2.75 7.53 6.41
CA HIS A 42 -3.08 6.14 6.66
C HIS A 42 -3.49 5.86 8.10
N SER A 43 -4.31 4.83 8.28
CA SER A 43 -4.36 4.07 9.53
C SER A 43 -3.42 2.86 9.43
N MET A 44 -2.90 2.42 10.57
CA MET A 44 -1.97 1.31 10.63
C MET A 44 -2.42 0.26 11.64
N GLU A 45 -2.35 -0.99 11.23
CA GLU A 45 -2.68 -2.16 12.05
C GLU A 45 -1.49 -3.12 12.01
N HIS A 46 -1.04 -3.59 13.17
CA HIS A 46 0.01 -4.61 13.28
C HIS A 46 -0.55 -5.85 13.93
N GLN A 47 -0.32 -7.00 13.31
CA GLN A 47 -0.73 -8.30 13.80
C GLN A 47 0.45 -9.28 13.74
N ILE A 48 0.55 -10.14 14.75
CA ILE A 48 1.50 -11.24 14.76
C ILE A 48 0.87 -12.47 14.08
N TRP A 49 1.65 -13.20 13.28
CA TRP A 49 1.27 -14.48 12.72
C TRP A 49 2.40 -15.52 12.79
N GLU A 50 2.04 -16.78 12.54
CA GLU A 50 2.96 -17.93 12.60
C GLU A 50 3.80 -18.09 11.32
N GLU A 51 3.52 -17.33 10.26
CA GLU A 51 4.27 -17.42 9.00
C GLU A 51 5.59 -16.64 9.11
N GLY A 52 6.67 -17.21 8.56
CA GLY A 52 8.05 -16.71 8.69
C GLY A 52 8.41 -15.48 7.86
N ALA A 53 7.43 -14.77 7.31
CA ALA A 53 7.62 -13.61 6.43
C ALA A 53 6.85 -12.39 6.93
N VAL A 54 7.26 -11.20 6.49
CA VAL A 54 6.53 -9.95 6.78
C VAL A 54 5.62 -9.65 5.59
N GLN A 55 4.31 -9.59 5.82
CA GLN A 55 3.32 -9.17 4.83
C GLN A 55 2.83 -7.75 5.15
N ILE A 56 2.76 -6.89 4.14
CA ILE A 56 2.25 -5.52 4.25
C ILE A 56 1.09 -5.37 3.26
N ASP A 57 -0.14 -5.38 3.75
CA ASP A 57 -1.35 -5.17 2.96
C ASP A 57 -1.79 -3.70 3.04
N ILE A 58 -1.79 -3.02 1.90
CA ILE A 58 -2.18 -1.61 1.77
C ILE A 58 -3.51 -1.56 1.03
N GLN A 59 -4.60 -1.22 1.71
CA GLN A 59 -5.90 -0.99 1.09
C GLN A 59 -6.14 0.51 0.89
N ILE A 60 -6.39 0.92 -0.35
CA ILE A 60 -6.67 2.30 -0.73
C ILE A 60 -8.11 2.37 -1.24
N SER A 61 -8.97 3.14 -0.55
CA SER A 61 -10.36 3.38 -0.94
C SER A 61 -10.48 4.80 -1.48
N VAL A 62 -10.99 4.96 -2.70
CA VAL A 62 -11.08 6.27 -3.35
C VAL A 62 -12.46 6.51 -3.93
N ASN A 63 -13.03 7.70 -3.71
CA ASN A 63 -14.32 8.12 -4.24
C ASN A 63 -14.28 8.52 -5.72
N LEU A 64 -13.51 7.77 -6.53
CA LEU A 64 -13.38 7.98 -7.96
C LEU A 64 -14.12 6.93 -8.78
N PRO A 65 -14.76 7.31 -9.90
CA PRO A 65 -15.29 6.38 -10.89
C PRO A 65 -14.20 5.41 -11.37
N THR A 66 -14.57 4.14 -11.55
CA THR A 66 -13.69 3.03 -11.96
C THR A 66 -12.71 3.42 -13.07
N VAL A 67 -13.21 4.02 -14.16
CA VAL A 67 -12.39 4.36 -15.34
C VAL A 67 -11.33 5.42 -15.00
N ALA A 68 -11.64 6.37 -14.12
CA ALA A 68 -10.69 7.37 -13.65
C ALA A 68 -9.64 6.77 -12.70
N LEU A 69 -10.07 5.83 -11.85
CA LEU A 69 -9.19 5.10 -10.94
C LEU A 69 -8.15 4.26 -11.71
N GLU A 70 -8.58 3.54 -12.75
CA GLU A 70 -7.69 2.76 -13.62
C GLU A 70 -6.63 3.65 -14.27
N GLY A 71 -7.02 4.84 -14.74
CA GLY A 71 -6.07 5.82 -15.26
C GLY A 71 -5.04 6.29 -14.23
N TRP A 72 -5.45 6.54 -12.98
CA TRP A 72 -4.52 6.91 -11.91
C TRP A 72 -3.54 5.80 -11.53
N ILE A 73 -4.01 4.56 -11.54
CA ILE A 73 -3.16 3.38 -11.33
C ILE A 73 -2.13 3.29 -12.44
N ALA A 74 -2.58 3.37 -13.71
CA ALA A 74 -1.70 3.33 -14.87
C ALA A 74 -0.67 4.48 -14.89
N ALA A 75 -1.07 5.67 -14.43
CA ALA A 75 -0.20 6.83 -14.34
C ALA A 75 0.81 6.78 -13.17
N GLY A 76 0.74 5.77 -12.28
CA GLY A 76 1.71 5.60 -11.19
C GLY A 76 1.38 6.35 -9.89
N ARG A 77 0.13 6.76 -9.66
CA ARG A 77 -0.24 7.47 -8.40
C ARG A 77 0.06 6.64 -7.15
N TYR A 78 -0.19 5.34 -7.20
CA TYR A 78 -0.02 4.40 -6.08
C TYR A 78 1.28 3.60 -6.16
N GLU A 79 2.28 4.14 -6.85
CA GLU A 79 3.59 3.51 -6.96
C GLU A 79 4.25 3.39 -5.57
N LEU A 80 4.77 2.20 -5.28
CA LEU A 80 5.44 1.86 -4.04
C LEU A 80 6.94 1.72 -4.25
N LEU A 81 7.69 2.50 -3.48
CA LEU A 81 9.14 2.47 -3.48
C LEU A 81 9.67 1.87 -2.17
N GLY A 82 10.76 1.11 -2.30
CA GLY A 82 11.52 0.56 -1.20
C GLY A 82 12.99 0.93 -1.37
N LYS A 83 13.55 1.70 -0.44
CA LYS A 83 14.92 2.22 -0.56
C LYS A 83 15.65 2.16 0.78
N LYS A 84 16.87 1.63 0.77
CA LYS A 84 17.77 1.72 1.92
C LYS A 84 18.36 3.12 2.04
N VAL A 85 18.25 3.71 3.23
CA VAL A 85 18.88 4.97 3.60
C VAL A 85 19.65 4.72 4.90
N GLU A 86 20.98 4.73 4.81
CA GLU A 86 21.86 4.37 5.91
C GLU A 86 21.58 2.95 6.46
N ASP A 87 21.06 2.85 7.69
CA ASP A 87 20.71 1.59 8.36
C ASP A 87 19.21 1.27 8.33
N ASP A 88 18.40 2.19 7.78
CA ASP A 88 16.95 2.07 7.70
C ASP A 88 16.51 1.69 6.27
N TYR A 89 15.46 0.88 6.18
CA TYR A 89 14.77 0.60 4.92
C TYR A 89 13.47 1.41 4.84
N LEU A 90 13.38 2.33 3.89
CA LEU A 90 12.21 3.20 3.72
C LEU A 90 11.24 2.59 2.71
N ILE A 91 9.98 2.41 3.12
CA ILE A 91 8.86 2.09 2.24
C ILE A 91 8.00 3.34 2.10
N SER A 92 7.74 3.77 0.87
CA SER A 92 6.96 5.00 0.64
C SER A 92 6.09 4.97 -0.60
N MET A 93 5.06 5.81 -0.59
CA MET A 93 4.18 6.11 -1.73
C MET A 93 4.27 7.60 -2.06
N PRO A 94 5.34 8.04 -2.71
CA PRO A 94 5.68 9.46 -2.86
C PRO A 94 4.70 10.24 -3.74
N ASN A 95 3.99 9.58 -4.66
CA ASN A 95 3.04 10.25 -5.57
C ASN A 95 1.69 10.57 -4.89
N LEU A 96 1.38 9.95 -3.73
CA LEU A 96 0.17 10.26 -2.96
C LEU A 96 0.13 11.68 -2.40
N LYS A 97 1.29 12.29 -2.12
CA LYS A 97 1.36 13.67 -1.62
C LYS A 97 0.98 14.71 -2.66
N ILE A 98 0.87 14.32 -3.94
CA ILE A 98 0.54 15.23 -5.03
C ILE A 98 -0.97 15.49 -5.00
N PRO A 99 -1.40 16.73 -4.77
CA PRO A 99 -2.82 17.08 -4.68
C PRO A 99 -3.49 16.90 -6.05
N VAL A 100 -4.70 16.36 -6.00
CA VAL A 100 -5.54 16.03 -7.15
C VAL A 100 -6.98 16.41 -6.86
N SER A 101 -7.68 16.97 -7.85
CA SER A 101 -9.11 17.26 -7.77
C SER A 101 -9.81 17.00 -9.10
N VAL A 102 -11.11 16.75 -9.04
CA VAL A 102 -11.98 16.54 -10.21
C VAL A 102 -13.07 17.60 -10.18
N ALA A 103 -13.18 18.42 -11.22
CA ALA A 103 -14.30 19.35 -11.43
C ALA A 103 -14.82 20.04 -10.14
N ASN A 104 -13.97 20.86 -9.49
CA ASN A 104 -14.26 21.57 -8.23
C ASN A 104 -14.66 20.69 -7.03
N LYS A 105 -14.54 19.36 -7.12
CA LYS A 105 -14.74 18.41 -6.02
C LYS A 105 -13.41 17.86 -5.54
N THR A 106 -13.29 17.79 -4.22
CA THR A 106 -12.17 17.14 -3.53
C THR A 106 -12.32 15.64 -3.62
N ILE A 107 -11.22 14.95 -3.94
CA ILE A 107 -11.15 13.49 -3.92
C ILE A 107 -10.85 13.04 -2.50
N GLU A 108 -11.62 12.06 -2.04
CA GLU A 108 -11.43 11.42 -0.75
C GLU A 108 -10.68 10.10 -0.95
N GLU A 109 -9.51 10.01 -0.33
CA GLU A 109 -8.66 8.82 -0.32
C GLU A 109 -8.48 8.37 1.12
N SER A 110 -8.85 7.12 1.41
CA SER A 110 -8.67 6.49 2.71
C SER A 110 -7.72 5.30 2.57
N ILE A 111 -6.66 5.27 3.37
CA ILE A 111 -5.61 4.27 3.27
C ILE A 111 -5.53 3.50 4.59
N VAL A 112 -5.59 2.18 4.50
CA VAL A 112 -5.41 1.26 5.63
C VAL A 112 -4.20 0.40 5.33
N VAL A 113 -3.23 0.41 6.24
CA VAL A 113 -2.01 -0.40 6.14
C VAL A 113 -2.06 -1.47 7.23
N LYS A 114 -2.18 -2.72 6.82
CA LYS A 114 -2.12 -3.87 7.72
C LYS A 114 -0.78 -4.57 7.55
N ILE A 115 -0.05 -4.74 8.65
CA ILE A 115 1.24 -5.41 8.69
C ILE A 115 1.08 -6.68 9.48
N THR A 116 1.47 -7.79 8.88
CA THR A 116 1.50 -9.09 9.53
C THR A 116 2.93 -9.60 9.57
N SER A 117 3.44 -9.91 10.76
CA SER A 117 4.85 -10.30 10.94
C SER A 117 5.02 -11.44 11.96
N PRO A 118 6.16 -12.15 11.93
CA PRO A 118 6.52 -13.09 12.98
C PRO A 118 6.60 -12.43 14.37
N GLN A 119 6.51 -13.24 15.42
CA GLN A 119 6.51 -12.77 16.82
C GLN A 119 7.77 -12.01 17.23
N TYR A 120 8.92 -12.28 16.59
CA TYR A 120 10.19 -11.60 16.90
C TYR A 120 10.31 -10.22 16.25
N PHE A 121 9.26 -9.73 15.60
CA PHE A 121 9.15 -8.35 15.15
C PHE A 121 8.23 -7.56 16.07
N ALA A 122 8.61 -6.31 16.32
CA ALA A 122 7.81 -5.32 17.00
C ALA A 122 7.64 -4.09 16.11
N MET A 123 6.60 -3.33 16.41
CA MET A 123 6.28 -2.09 15.73
C MET A 123 6.09 -0.99 16.76
N ASN A 124 6.73 0.17 16.53
CA ASN A 124 6.58 1.31 17.42
C ASN A 124 5.48 2.28 16.93
N ASP A 125 5.18 3.27 17.77
CA ASP A 125 4.18 4.32 17.50
C ASP A 125 4.55 5.25 16.33
N GLN A 126 5.76 5.12 15.77
CA GLN A 126 6.26 5.91 14.64
C GLN A 126 6.22 5.13 13.32
N ASN A 127 5.50 4.02 13.28
CA ASN A 127 5.38 3.14 12.12
C ASN A 127 6.70 2.48 11.68
N ILE A 128 7.59 2.22 12.64
CA ILE A 128 8.87 1.57 12.41
C ILE A 128 8.77 0.12 12.88
N LEU A 129 8.99 -0.80 11.95
CA LEU A 129 9.09 -2.24 12.19
C LEU A 129 10.56 -2.62 12.45
N TYR A 130 10.80 -3.39 13.51
CA TYR A 130 12.15 -3.81 13.92
C TYR A 130 12.12 -5.18 14.60
N LYS A 131 13.27 -5.85 14.67
CA LYS A 131 13.39 -7.11 15.43
C LYS A 131 13.48 -6.82 16.93
N ASP A 132 12.60 -7.43 17.70
CA ASP A 132 12.61 -7.34 19.16
C ASP A 132 13.66 -8.29 19.74
N VAL A 133 14.85 -7.75 20.00
CA VAL A 133 16.01 -8.50 20.48
C VAL A 133 16.25 -8.16 21.95
N ASN A 134 16.26 -9.17 22.82
CA ASN A 134 16.61 -9.00 24.23
C ASN A 134 18.12 -8.77 24.40
N GLU A 135 18.51 -7.49 24.42
CA GLU A 135 19.92 -7.09 24.55
C GLU A 135 20.55 -7.50 25.88
N GLU A 136 19.79 -7.49 26.98
CA GLU A 136 20.30 -7.84 28.31
C GLU A 136 20.70 -9.31 28.39
N ALA A 137 19.88 -10.20 27.83
CA ALA A 137 20.17 -11.63 27.74
C ALA A 137 21.42 -11.93 26.89
N ILE A 138 21.74 -11.08 25.92
CA ILE A 138 22.93 -11.22 25.06
C ILE A 138 24.18 -10.71 25.79
N ARG A 139 24.08 -9.55 26.46
CA ARG A 139 25.18 -8.97 27.24
C ARG A 139 25.67 -9.90 28.36
N GLY A 140 24.81 -10.77 28.89
CA GLY A 140 25.17 -11.79 29.88
C GLY A 140 25.94 -13.01 29.34
N ARG A 141 26.21 -13.11 28.03
CA ARG A 141 26.78 -14.31 27.39
C ARG A 141 28.18 -14.13 26.77
N SER A 142 28.78 -12.95 26.80
CA SER A 142 30.07 -12.68 26.12
C SER A 142 30.98 -11.78 26.94
N ASP A 143 32.30 -11.98 26.79
CA ASP A 143 33.31 -11.37 27.66
C ASP A 143 33.80 -9.98 27.18
N THR A 144 33.54 -9.60 25.92
CA THR A 144 34.01 -8.31 25.38
C THR A 144 32.86 -7.46 24.81
N ARG A 145 32.94 -6.15 25.04
CA ARG A 145 31.92 -5.18 24.62
C ARG A 145 31.75 -5.10 23.09
N GLU A 146 32.85 -5.15 22.37
CA GLU A 146 32.87 -5.05 20.90
C GLU A 146 32.20 -6.25 20.23
N GLU A 147 32.40 -7.46 20.76
CA GLU A 147 31.73 -8.66 20.27
C GLU A 147 30.22 -8.64 20.51
N ILE A 148 29.79 -8.16 21.69
CA ILE A 148 28.37 -8.01 22.02
C ILE A 148 27.68 -7.05 21.05
N GLU A 149 28.28 -5.89 20.79
CA GLU A 149 27.70 -4.89 19.89
C GLU A 149 27.60 -5.45 18.45
N ALA A 150 28.60 -6.21 18.00
CA ALA A 150 28.57 -6.88 16.70
C ALA A 150 27.48 -7.97 16.60
N ILE A 151 27.25 -8.74 17.68
CA ILE A 151 26.19 -9.75 17.75
C ILE A 151 24.81 -9.10 17.72
N ILE A 152 24.58 -8.09 18.56
CA ILE A 152 23.31 -7.36 18.61
C ILE A 152 22.99 -6.76 17.24
N LYS A 153 23.98 -6.13 16.59
CA LYS A 153 23.80 -5.58 15.24
C LYS A 153 23.34 -6.65 14.25
N LYS A 154 24.02 -7.80 14.20
CA LYS A 154 23.65 -8.90 13.31
C LYS A 154 22.26 -9.48 13.61
N MET A 155 21.86 -9.54 14.88
CA MET A 155 20.54 -10.04 15.28
C MET A 155 19.41 -9.07 14.90
N LYS A 156 19.68 -7.76 14.88
CA LYS A 156 18.72 -6.74 14.46
C LYS A 156 18.54 -6.65 12.94
N GLU A 157 19.46 -7.21 12.14
CA GLU A 157 19.32 -7.22 10.68
C GLU A 157 18.03 -7.94 10.24
N ILE A 158 17.20 -7.23 9.48
CA ILE A 158 16.03 -7.79 8.81
C ILE A 158 16.50 -8.42 7.51
N ARG A 159 16.31 -9.73 7.38
CA ARG A 159 16.74 -10.54 6.23
C ARG A 159 15.57 -11.22 5.55
N GLU A 160 14.44 -11.20 6.21
CA GLU A 160 13.16 -11.68 5.73
C GLU A 160 12.68 -10.74 4.61
N PRO A 161 12.21 -11.28 3.47
CA PRO A 161 11.60 -10.45 2.44
C PRO A 161 10.31 -9.80 2.98
N LEU A 162 9.98 -8.63 2.44
CA LEU A 162 8.73 -7.94 2.75
C LEU A 162 7.78 -8.09 1.57
N ASP A 163 6.70 -8.82 1.76
CA ASP A 163 5.69 -9.03 0.74
C ASP A 163 4.63 -7.94 0.84
N VAL A 164 4.67 -6.98 -0.08
CA VAL A 164 3.76 -5.84 -0.09
C VAL A 164 2.65 -6.05 -1.11
N GLN A 165 1.40 -5.97 -0.66
CA GLN A 165 0.21 -6.09 -1.50
C GLN A 165 -0.61 -4.81 -1.40
N ILE A 166 -0.86 -4.16 -2.53
CA ILE A 166 -1.66 -2.94 -2.62
C ILE A 166 -2.98 -3.31 -3.27
N LYS A 167 -4.09 -3.06 -2.58
CA LYS A 167 -5.45 -3.21 -3.08
C LYS A 167 -6.09 -1.85 -3.20
N VAL A 168 -6.40 -1.43 -4.42
CA VAL A 168 -7.09 -0.15 -4.68
C VAL A 168 -8.55 -0.43 -5.01
N VAL A 169 -9.48 0.26 -4.36
CA VAL A 169 -10.94 0.06 -4.45
C VAL A 169 -11.64 1.39 -4.74
N SER A 170 -12.48 1.40 -5.78
CA SER A 170 -13.42 2.51 -6.03
C SER A 170 -14.61 2.43 -5.08
N THR A 171 -14.94 3.55 -4.44
CA THR A 171 -16.16 3.71 -3.62
C THR A 171 -17.23 4.57 -4.30
N ALA A 172 -16.93 5.13 -5.48
CA ALA A 172 -17.90 5.90 -6.25
C ALA A 172 -18.99 5.00 -6.84
N THR A 173 -20.20 5.54 -6.99
CA THR A 173 -21.24 4.87 -7.79
C THR A 173 -20.74 4.73 -9.23
N ASN A 174 -20.93 3.56 -9.84
CA ASN A 174 -20.56 3.33 -11.24
C ASN A 174 -21.25 4.36 -12.15
N GLN A 175 -20.46 5.27 -12.71
CA GLN A 175 -20.89 6.23 -13.70
C GLN A 175 -20.04 6.02 -14.95
N THR A 176 -20.70 5.95 -16.11
CA THR A 176 -20.00 5.99 -17.40
C THR A 176 -19.51 7.41 -17.61
N ILE A 177 -18.20 7.58 -17.61
CA ILE A 177 -17.55 8.88 -17.79
C ILE A 177 -16.67 8.79 -19.03
N ASP A 178 -16.75 9.80 -19.87
CA ASP A 178 -15.84 9.98 -20.99
C ASP A 178 -14.52 10.58 -20.47
N LEU A 179 -13.45 9.77 -20.55
CA LEU A 179 -12.09 10.13 -20.15
C LEU A 179 -11.56 11.39 -20.85
N ALA A 180 -11.99 11.65 -22.09
CA ALA A 180 -11.58 12.83 -22.85
C ALA A 180 -12.18 14.13 -22.30
N THR A 181 -13.24 14.03 -21.50
CA THR A 181 -13.94 15.17 -20.88
C THR A 181 -13.71 15.27 -19.37
N PHE A 182 -13.08 14.26 -18.78
CA PHE A 182 -12.84 14.20 -17.35
C PHE A 182 -11.61 15.02 -16.98
N LEU A 183 -11.85 16.29 -16.67
CA LEU A 183 -10.79 17.23 -16.28
C LEU A 183 -10.35 16.98 -14.84
N LEU A 184 -9.08 16.62 -14.71
CA LEU A 184 -8.34 16.53 -13.47
C LEU A 184 -7.52 17.78 -13.28
N THR A 185 -7.46 18.30 -12.06
CA THR A 185 -6.42 19.27 -11.71
C THR A 185 -5.31 18.55 -10.96
N VAL A 186 -4.13 18.46 -11.56
CA VAL A 186 -2.92 17.88 -10.94
C VAL A 186 -1.92 19.01 -10.76
N ARG A 187 -1.48 19.28 -9.53
CA ARG A 187 -0.56 20.40 -9.22
C ARG A 187 -1.05 21.77 -9.72
N GLY A 188 -2.35 21.97 -9.88
CA GLY A 188 -2.94 23.22 -10.37
C GLY A 188 -3.12 23.30 -11.89
N GLU A 189 -2.70 22.28 -12.65
CA GLU A 189 -2.89 22.20 -14.10
C GLU A 189 -4.08 21.30 -14.44
N ALA A 190 -4.96 21.78 -15.32
CA ALA A 190 -6.08 21.00 -15.84
C ALA A 190 -5.61 20.05 -16.95
N LEU A 191 -5.73 18.74 -16.70
CA LEU A 191 -5.29 17.67 -17.58
C LEU A 191 -6.43 16.65 -17.77
N THR A 192 -6.46 16.00 -18.92
CA THR A 192 -7.26 14.77 -19.09
C THR A 192 -6.50 13.56 -18.54
N ILE A 193 -7.19 12.47 -18.23
CA ILE A 193 -6.59 11.28 -17.59
C ILE A 193 -5.44 10.69 -18.41
N ASP A 194 -5.57 10.69 -19.74
CA ASP A 194 -4.54 10.21 -20.68
C ASP A 194 -3.30 11.12 -20.75
N GLN A 195 -3.40 12.33 -20.23
CA GLN A 195 -2.29 13.29 -20.14
C GLN A 195 -1.60 13.26 -18.77
N VAL A 196 -2.20 12.60 -17.77
CA VAL A 196 -1.61 12.54 -16.42
C VAL A 196 -0.42 11.61 -16.43
N VAL A 197 0.75 12.18 -16.13
CA VAL A 197 1.98 11.43 -15.90
C VAL A 197 2.47 11.78 -14.50
N PHE A 198 2.38 10.83 -13.57
CA PHE A 198 3.15 10.96 -12.33
C PHE A 198 4.60 10.59 -12.63
N PRO A 199 5.58 11.26 -11.99
CA PRO A 199 6.97 10.91 -12.20
C PRO A 199 7.17 9.45 -11.81
N SER A 200 7.70 8.66 -12.75
CA SER A 200 8.34 7.38 -12.42
C SER A 200 9.57 7.73 -11.61
N LEU A 201 9.58 7.34 -10.35
CA LEU A 201 10.72 7.60 -9.49
C LEU A 201 11.68 6.43 -9.66
N GLU A 202 12.74 6.65 -10.44
CA GLU A 202 13.84 5.70 -10.57
C GLU A 202 14.45 5.43 -9.18
N ASP A 203 14.77 4.16 -8.91
CA ASP A 203 15.32 3.64 -7.64
C ASP A 203 16.67 4.29 -7.23
#